data_AF-A0A0K3B8E8-F1
#
_entry.id   AF-A0A0K3B8E8-F1
#
_cell.length_a   1.000
_cell.length_b   1.000
_cell.length_c   1.000
_cell.angle_alpha   90.00
_cell.angle_beta   90.00
_cell.angle_gamma   90.00
#
_symmetry.space_group_name_H-M   'P 1'
#
loop_
_entity.id
_entity.type
_entity.pdbx_description
1 polymer ?
#
loop_
_entity_poly.entity_id
_entity_poly.type
_entity_poly.pdbx_seq_one_letter_code
_entity_poly.pdbx_strand_id
1 'polypeptide(L)' 'MASRGSLFDLRWIIVLLFGVYGVVLLVLGLGFETEEDRVKTGGFNVNLWVGVGMLVFTALMATWALVRPLRIPDEAK' A
#
# COMPACT_ATOMS: atom_id res chain seq x y z
N MET A 1 16.61 13.37 15.46
CA MET A 1 17.28 12.06 15.28
C MET A 1 16.17 11.02 15.35
N ALA A 2 15.91 10.28 14.27
CA ALA A 2 14.85 9.26 14.29
C ALA A 2 15.26 8.18 15.31
N SER A 3 14.50 8.03 16.40
CA SER A 3 14.77 6.99 17.39
C SER A 3 14.55 5.62 16.74
N ARG A 4 15.32 4.61 17.15
CA ARG A 4 15.42 3.33 16.45
C ARG A 4 14.07 2.61 16.28
N GLY A 5 13.08 2.86 17.14
CA GLY A 5 11.74 2.28 16.96
C GLY A 5 10.83 3.05 16.00
N SER A 6 11.17 4.27 15.57
CA SER A 6 10.46 4.93 14.46
C SER A 6 10.66 4.16 13.14
N LEU A 7 11.70 3.32 13.06
CA LEU A 7 11.97 2.44 11.92
C LEU A 7 11.01 1.23 11.87
N PHE A 8 10.34 0.92 12.98
CA PHE A 8 9.32 -0.14 13.09
C PHE A 8 7.89 0.42 13.18
N ASP A 9 7.64 1.57 12.55
CA ASP A 9 6.28 2.04 12.36
C ASP A 9 5.57 1.18 11.30
N LEU A 10 4.65 0.33 11.76
CA LEU A 10 3.86 -0.56 10.91
C LEU A 10 3.16 0.20 9.76
N ARG A 11 2.81 1.48 9.96
CA ARG A 11 2.12 2.27 8.94
C ARG A 11 2.99 2.49 7.72
N TRP A 12 4.28 2.76 7.90
CA TRP A 12 5.20 2.94 6.78
C TRP A 12 5.51 1.61 6.07
N ILE A 13 5.53 0.50 6.82
CA ILE A 13 5.63 -0.84 6.22
C ILE A 13 4.41 -1.12 5.34
N ILE A 14 3.20 -0.84 5.84
CA ILE A 14 1.96 -0.99 5.06
C ILE A 14 1.99 -0.10 3.82
N VAL A 15 2.39 1.17 3.94
CA VAL A 15 2.48 2.11 2.81
C VAL A 15 3.43 1.59 1.73
N LEU A 16 4.60 1.07 2.13
CA LEU A 16 5.55 0.52 1.17
C LEU A 16 4.99 -0.72 0.46
N LEU A 17 4.50 -1.70 1.23
CA LEU A 17 4.05 -2.99 0.68
C LEU A 17 2.80 -2.83 -0.19
N PHE A 18 1.78 -2.14 0.31
CA PHE A 18 0.55 -1.89 -0.45
C PHE A 18 0.79 -0.93 -1.62
N GLY A 19 1.66 0.06 -1.45
CA GLY A 19 2.01 0.99 -2.52
C GLY A 19 2.68 0.28 -3.69
N VAL A 20 3.74 -0.50 -3.43
CA VAL A 20 4.46 -1.24 -4.47
C VAL A 20 3.55 -2.23 -5.16
N TYR A 21 2.84 -3.07 -4.40
CA TYR A 21 1.98 -4.09 -4.99
C TYR A 21 0.75 -3.48 -5.70
N GLY A 22 0.18 -2.40 -5.15
CA GLY A 22 -0.90 -1.65 -5.79
C GLY A 22 -0.48 -1.08 -7.15
N VAL A 23 0.74 -0.55 -7.27
CA VAL A 23 1.30 -0.11 -8.56
C VAL A 23 1.46 -1.29 -9.52
N VAL A 24 2.00 -2.42 -9.06
CA VAL A 24 2.14 -3.63 -9.90
C VAL A 24 0.78 -4.08 -10.44
N LEU A 25 -0.24 -4.18 -9.58
CA LEU A 25 -1.58 -4.56 -10.00
C LEU A 25 -2.23 -3.54 -10.94
N LEU A 26 -2.00 -2.24 -10.71
CA LEU A 26 -2.49 -1.21 -11.61
C LEU A 26 -1.87 -1.36 -13.01
N VAL A 27 -0.56 -1.59 -13.10
CA VAL A 27 0.14 -1.82 -14.37
C VAL A 27 -0.38 -3.08 -15.06
N LEU A 28 -0.52 -4.19 -14.32
CA LEU A 28 -1.06 -5.44 -14.85
C LEU A 28 -2.49 -5.27 -15.35
N GLY A 29 -3.35 -4.62 -14.57
CA GLY A 29 -4.73 -4.35 -14.94
C GLY A 29 -4.87 -3.41 -16.15
N LEU A 30 -3.97 -2.43 -16.31
CA LEU A 30 -4.05 -1.49 -17.42
C LEU A 30 -3.49 -2.04 -18.76
N GLY A 31 -2.45 -2.87 -18.70
CA GLY A 31 -1.67 -3.23 -19.90
C GLY A 31 -1.48 -4.73 -20.16
N PHE A 32 -1.79 -5.60 -19.19
CA PHE A 32 -1.47 -7.03 -19.26
C PHE A 32 -2.67 -7.94 -18.95
N GLU A 33 -3.88 -7.38 -18.82
CA GLU A 33 -5.09 -8.16 -18.59
C GLU A 33 -5.47 -8.93 -19.87
N THR A 34 -5.77 -10.23 -19.73
CA THR A 34 -6.19 -11.10 -20.83
C THR A 34 -7.65 -11.53 -20.71
N GLU A 35 -8.28 -11.93 -21.82
CA GLU A 35 -9.65 -12.47 -21.80
C GLU A 35 -9.76 -13.75 -20.97
N GLU A 36 -8.72 -14.59 -20.94
CA GLU A 36 -8.70 -15.78 -20.07
C GLU A 36 -8.73 -15.41 -18.58
N ASP A 37 -8.06 -14.33 -18.19
CA ASP A 37 -8.06 -13.86 -16.81
C ASP A 37 -9.41 -13.24 -16.42
N ARG A 38 -10.06 -12.56 -17.36
CA ARG A 38 -11.44 -12.07 -17.20
C ARG A 38 -12.45 -13.21 -17.03
N VAL A 39 -12.29 -14.32 -17.74
CA VAL A 39 -13.19 -15.47 -17.58
C VAL A 39 -13.09 -16.06 -16.17
N LYS A 40 -11.88 -16.17 -15.60
CA LYS A 40 -11.65 -16.67 -14.23
C LYS A 40 -12.28 -15.78 -13.15
N THR A 41 -12.52 -14.52 -13.48
CA THR A 41 -12.95 -13.47 -12.54
C THR A 41 -14.37 -12.97 -12.82
N GLY A 42 -15.12 -13.67 -13.68
CA GLY A 42 -16.52 -13.32 -13.99
C GLY A 42 -16.66 -12.05 -14.84
N GLY A 43 -15.66 -11.75 -15.67
CA GLY A 43 -15.61 -10.61 -16.59
C GLY A 43 -14.97 -9.34 -16.00
N PHE A 44 -14.57 -9.37 -14.73
CA PHE A 44 -14.00 -8.21 -14.05
C PHE A 44 -12.48 -8.16 -14.16
N ASN A 45 -11.94 -6.99 -14.45
CA ASN A 45 -10.50 -6.77 -14.33
C ASN A 45 -10.12 -6.61 -12.86
N VAL A 46 -9.89 -7.73 -12.17
CA VAL A 46 -9.63 -7.76 -10.73
C VAL A 46 -8.32 -7.06 -10.39
N ASN A 47 -7.29 -7.21 -11.23
CA ASN A 47 -6.01 -6.54 -11.07
C ASN A 47 -6.19 -5.02 -10.95
N LEU A 48 -6.98 -4.42 -11.85
CA LEU A 48 -7.23 -2.98 -11.85
C LEU A 48 -8.00 -2.53 -10.60
N TRP A 49 -9.11 -3.19 -10.28
CA TRP A 49 -9.94 -2.81 -9.13
C TRP A 49 -9.21 -2.94 -7.80
N VAL A 50 -8.52 -4.07 -7.60
CA VAL A 50 -7.73 -4.30 -6.39
C VAL A 50 -6.55 -3.34 -6.33
N GLY A 51 -5.84 -3.12 -7.44
CA GLY A 51 -4.74 -2.16 -7.53
C GLY A 51 -5.17 -0.75 -7.13
N VAL A 52 -6.28 -0.25 -7.69
CA VAL A 52 -6.84 1.06 -7.31
C VAL A 52 -7.20 1.10 -5.83
N GLY A 53 -7.88 0.07 -5.30
CA GLY A 53 -8.23 -0.01 -3.88
C GLY A 53 -7.00 0.04 -2.97
N MET A 54 -5.94 -0.69 -3.32
CA MET A 54 -4.68 -0.69 -2.58
C MET A 54 -3.98 0.66 -2.60
N LEU A 55 -4.01 1.37 -3.73
CA LEU A 55 -3.42 2.72 -3.83
C LEU A 55 -4.20 3.75 -3.02
N VAL A 56 -5.54 3.70 -3.04
CA VAL A 56 -6.38 4.54 -2.18
C VAL A 56 -6.07 4.28 -0.71
N PHE A 57 -6.02 3.01 -0.29
CA PHE A 57 -5.67 2.65 1.09
C PHE A 57 -4.26 3.11 1.47
N THR A 58 -3.29 2.96 0.56
CA THR A 58 -1.91 3.45 0.74
C THR A 58 -1.88 4.96 0.98
N ALA A 59 -2.62 5.74 0.20
CA ALA A 59 -2.70 7.20 0.37
C ALA A 59 -3.30 7.59 1.73
N LEU A 60 -4.34 6.89 2.18
CA LEU A 60 -4.94 7.10 3.50
C LEU A 60 -3.95 6.79 4.63
N MET A 61 -3.26 5.65 4.54
CA MET A 61 -2.27 5.22 5.53
C MET A 61 -1.07 6.16 5.59
N ALA A 62 -0.56 6.58 4.43
CA ALA A 62 0.54 7.55 4.35
C ALA A 62 0.14 8.90 4.97
N THR A 63 -1.06 9.39 4.65
CA THR A 63 -1.61 10.62 5.24
C THR A 63 -1.70 10.50 6.76
N TRP A 64 -2.20 9.37 7.28
CA TRP A 64 -2.27 9.16 8.73
C TRP A 64 -0.89 9.08 9.39
N ALA A 65 0.08 8.40 8.77
CA ALA A 65 1.45 8.30 9.28
C ALA A 65 2.14 9.67 9.32
N LEU A 66 1.91 10.51 8.31
CA LEU A 66 2.44 11.87 8.24
C LEU A 66 1.79 12.81 9.26
N VAL A 67 0.46 12.76 9.41
CA VAL A 67 -0.29 13.65 10.33
C VAL A 67 -0.08 13.27 11.80
N ARG A 68 0.15 11.99 12.11
CA ARG A 68 0.41 11.51 13.48
C ARG A 68 1.69 10.70 13.57
N PRO A 69 2.88 11.32 13.53
CA PRO A 69 4.15 10.59 13.63
C PRO A 69 4.27 9.88 14.98
N LEU A 70 4.75 8.62 14.98
CA LEU A 70 5.05 7.91 16.22
C LEU A 70 6.23 8.58 16.92
N ARG A 71 6.02 8.98 18.17
CA ARG A 71 7.06 9.49 19.06
C ARG A 71 7.38 8.40 20.06
N ILE A 72 8.59 7.89 20.01
CA ILE A 72 9.07 6.95 21.02
C ILE A 72 9.75 7.80 22.09
N PRO A 73 9.30 7.73 23.35
CA PRO A 73 9.99 8.38 24.44
C PRO A 73 11.45 7.94 24.44
N ASP A 74 12.38 8.90 24.42
CA ASP A 74 13.77 8.58 24.68
C ASP A 74 13.81 8.01 26.11
N GLU A 75 14.29 6.78 26.26
CA GLU A 75 14.42 6.18 27.58
C GLU A 75 15.31 7.09 28.42
N ALA A 76 14.69 7.75 29.40
CA ALA A 76 15.39 8.57 30.37
C ALA A 76 16.36 7.64 31.11
N LYS A 77 17.64 7.74 30.76
CA LYS A 77 18.73 7.07 31.46
C LYS A 77 18.89 7.66 32.86
#